data_AF-A0A7C1L1G2-F1
#
_entry.id   AF-A0A7C1L1G2-F1
#
_cell.length_a   1.000
_cell.length_b   1.000
_cell.length_c   1.000
_cell.angle_alpha   90.00
_cell.angle_beta   90.00
_cell.angle_gamma   90.00
#
_symmetry.space_group_name_H-M   'P 1'
#
loop_
_entity.id
_entity.type
_entity.pdbx_description
1 polymer ?
#
loop_
_entity_poly.entity_id
_entity_poly.type
_entity_poly.pdbx_seq_one_letter_code
_entity_poly.pdbx_strand_id
1 'polypeptide(L)' 'MASGIVVRIIAPYIKDKHTDPAVVVVDDVGRSVISLVSGHEGGANKLAHRVANILKTDAI' A
#
# COMPACT_ATOMS: atom_id res chain seq x y z
N MET A 1 -1.17 -7.97 -7.64
CA MET A 1 -0.69 -7.07 -8.74
C MET A 1 0.76 -6.63 -8.53
N ALA A 2 1.48 -6.29 -9.61
CA ALA A 2 2.82 -5.70 -9.51
C ALA A 2 2.74 -4.25 -9.02
N SER A 3 3.57 -3.86 -8.04
CA SER A 3 3.56 -2.48 -7.49
C SER A 3 3.79 -1.40 -8.56
N GLY A 4 4.63 -1.69 -9.57
CA GLY A 4 4.93 -0.75 -10.66
C GLY A 4 3.71 -0.31 -11.48
N ILE A 5 2.71 -1.18 -11.71
CA ILE A 5 1.49 -0.76 -12.42
C ILE A 5 0.60 0.11 -11.52
N VAL A 6 0.54 -0.19 -10.22
CA VAL A 6 -0.21 0.63 -9.26
C VAL A 6 0.38 2.03 -9.20
N VAL A 7 1.71 2.16 -9.13
CA VAL A 7 2.40 3.46 -9.16
C VAL A 7 2.01 4.26 -10.40
N ARG A 8 2.01 3.66 -11.59
CA ARG A 8 1.63 4.36 -12.82
C ARG A 8 0.18 4.85 -12.81
N ILE A 9 -0.73 4.05 -12.25
CA ILE A 9 -2.15 4.40 -12.14
C ILE A 9 -2.34 5.57 -11.17
N ILE A 10 -1.68 5.53 -10.00
CA ILE A 10 -1.92 6.53 -8.95
C ILE A 10 -1.09 7.80 -9.12
N ALA A 11 0.02 7.77 -9.88
CA ALA A 11 0.95 8.89 -10.01
C ALA A 11 0.30 10.26 -10.34
N PRO A 12 -0.70 10.36 -11.24
CA PRO A 12 -1.37 11.64 -11.53
C PRO A 12 -2.21 12.19 -10.38
N TYR A 13 -2.50 11.37 -9.36
CA TYR A 13 -3.38 11.70 -8.24
C TYR A 13 -2.62 11.96 -6.94
N ILE A 14 -1.34 11.61 -6.86
CA ILE A 14 -0.47 11.93 -5.71
C ILE A 14 -0.18 13.43 -5.72
N LYS A 15 -0.46 14.13 -4.62
CA LYS A 15 -0.30 15.58 -4.50
C LYS A 15 0.47 15.98 -3.26
N ASP A 16 0.23 15.35 -2.12
CA ASP A 16 0.80 15.77 -0.85
C ASP A 16 0.81 14.62 0.18
N LYS A 17 1.96 14.39 0.82
CA LYS A 17 2.18 13.27 1.73
C LYS A 17 1.34 13.29 3.02
N HIS A 18 0.80 14.46 3.39
CA HIS A 18 0.03 14.63 4.62
C HIS A 18 -1.48 14.45 4.37
N THR A 19 -1.92 14.68 3.14
CA THR A 19 -3.35 14.66 2.77
C THR A 19 -3.72 13.52 1.82
N ASP A 20 -2.77 12.98 1.07
CA ASP A 20 -3.01 11.82 0.21
C ASP A 20 -3.35 10.57 1.03
N PRO A 21 -4.33 9.78 0.60
CA PRO A 21 -4.77 8.61 1.34
C PRO A 21 -3.69 7.52 1.40
N ALA A 22 -3.76 6.67 2.43
CA ALA A 22 -2.98 5.44 2.47
C ALA A 22 -3.30 4.53 1.28
N VAL A 23 -2.26 4.11 0.57
CA VAL A 23 -2.36 3.11 -0.51
C VAL A 23 -1.51 1.91 -0.15
N VAL A 24 -2.11 0.72 -0.19
CA VAL A 24 -1.43 -0.57 -0.02
C VAL A 24 -1.64 -1.44 -1.25
N VAL A 25 -0.65 -2.26 -1.59
CA VAL A 25 -0.71 -3.19 -2.73
C VAL A 25 -0.60 -4.61 -2.22
N VAL A 26 -1.55 -5.46 -2.60
CA VAL A 26 -1.45 -6.91 -2.39
C VAL A 26 -0.99 -7.55 -3.70
N ASP A 27 0.04 -8.38 -3.62
CA ASP A 27 0.47 -9.15 -4.79
C ASP A 27 -0.60 -10.20 -5.18
N ASP A 28 -0.50 -10.72 -6.40
CA ASP A 28 -1.57 -11.56 -6.96
C ASP A 28 -1.69 -12.94 -6.29
N VAL A 29 -0.58 -13.43 -5.72
CA VAL A 29 -0.53 -14.71 -5.02
C VAL A 29 -0.68 -14.55 -3.50
N GLY A 30 -0.95 -13.34 -3.01
CA GLY A 30 -1.24 -13.05 -1.61
C GLY A 30 -0.08 -13.32 -0.65
N ARG A 31 1.16 -13.17 -1.10
CA ARG A 31 2.41 -13.35 -0.33
C ARG A 31 2.92 -12.07 0.35
N SER A 32 2.45 -10.91 -0.08
CA SER A 32 2.97 -9.63 0.38
C SER A 32 1.93 -8.53 0.29
N VAL A 33 1.87 -7.72 1.34
CA VAL A 33 1.12 -6.48 1.40
C VAL A 33 2.09 -5.32 1.55
N ILE A 34 2.21 -4.51 0.49
CA ILE A 34 3.21 -3.46 0.37
C ILE A 34 2.58 -2.12 0.72
N SER A 35 3.17 -1.38 1.67
CA SER A 35 2.82 0.01 1.94
C SER A 35 3.38 0.91 0.83
N LEU A 36 2.51 1.54 0.03
CA LEU A 36 2.94 2.25 -1.19
C LEU A 36 2.97 3.77 -1.05
N VAL A 37 1.92 4.38 -0.48
CA VAL A 37 1.81 5.85 -0.32
C VAL A 37 1.27 6.18 1.06
N SER A 38 1.77 7.28 1.65
CA SER A 38 1.39 7.77 2.98
C SER A 38 1.64 6.75 4.11
N GLY A 39 2.85 6.18 4.13
CA GLY A 39 3.28 5.11 5.04
C GLY A 39 3.09 5.40 6.52
N HIS A 40 3.67 6.50 7.00
CA HIS A 40 3.62 6.86 8.42
C HIS A 40 2.36 7.67 8.76
N GLU A 41 2.29 8.92 8.31
CA GLU A 41 1.22 9.86 8.70
C GLU A 41 -0.16 9.46 8.16
N GLY A 42 -0.25 9.04 6.89
CA GLY A 42 -1.52 8.52 6.34
C GLY A 42 -1.87 7.10 6.76
N GLY A 43 -0.96 6.40 7.45
CA GLY A 43 -1.22 5.10 8.07
C GLY A 43 -1.11 3.88 7.14
N ALA A 44 -0.50 3.99 5.97
CA ALA A 44 -0.37 2.84 5.07
C ALA A 44 0.46 1.69 5.65
N ASN A 45 1.45 1.96 6.52
CA ASN A 45 2.18 0.89 7.20
C ASN A 45 1.26 0.10 8.14
N LYS A 46 0.46 0.81 8.94
CA LYS A 46 -0.53 0.19 9.83
C LYS A 46 -1.58 -0.57 9.03
N LEU A 47 -2.03 -0.01 7.91
CA LEU A 47 -2.96 -0.67 7.00
C LEU A 47 -2.36 -1.95 6.40
N ALA A 48 -1.11 -1.89 5.95
CA ALA A 48 -0.40 -3.04 5.37
C ALA A 48 -0.32 -4.19 6.39
N HIS A 49 0.11 -3.92 7.62
CA HIS A 49 0.12 -4.93 8.69
C HIS A 49 -1.27 -5.50 8.99
N ARG A 50 -2.31 -4.66 9.03
CA ARG A 50 -3.69 -5.13 9.27
C ARG A 50 -4.17 -6.07 8.16
N VAL A 51 -3.95 -5.69 6.91
CA VAL A 51 -4.32 -6.53 5.76
C VAL A 51 -3.48 -7.80 5.72
N ALA A 52 -2.18 -7.71 5.99
CA ALA A 52 -1.30 -8.86 6.03
C ALA A 52 -1.72 -9.90 7.09
N ASN A 53 -2.12 -9.43 8.27
CA ASN A 53 -2.67 -10.29 9.33
C ASN A 53 -3.98 -10.98 8.91
N ILE A 54 -4.86 -10.30 8.19
CA ILE A 54 -6.12 -10.89 7.69
C ILE A 54 -5.83 -11.96 6.64
N LEU A 55 -4.89 -11.69 5.73
CA LEU A 55 -4.53 -12.56 4.62
C LEU A 55 -3.51 -13.65 5.01
N LYS A 56 -3.01 -13.64 6.26
CA LYS A 56 -1.95 -14.52 6.76
C LYS A 56 -0.69 -14.49 5.89
N THR A 57 -0.21 -13.28 5.66
CA THR A 57 0.91 -13.00 4.76
C THR A 57 1.83 -11.93 5.34
N ASP A 58 2.90 -11.59 4.62
CA ASP A 58 3.89 -10.64 5.10
C ASP A 58 3.55 -9.19 4.70
N ALA A 59 3.82 -8.24 5.59
CA ALA A 59 3.76 -6.82 5.28
C ALA A 59 5.17 -6.30 4.94
N ILE A 60 5.28 -5.51 3.86
CA ILE A 60 6.55 -4.98 3.34
C ILE A 60 6.46 -3.44 3.23
#